data_AF-A0A376TPW5-F1
#
_entry.id   AF-A0A376TPW5-F1
#
_cell.length_a   1.000
_cell.length_b   1.000
_cell.length_c   1.000
_cell.angle_alpha   90.00
_cell.angle_beta   90.00
_cell.angle_gamma   90.00
#
_symmetry.space_group_name_H-M   'P 1'
#
loop_
_entity.id
_entity.type
_entity.pdbx_description
1 polymer ?
#
loop_
_entity_poly.entity_id
_entity_poly.type
_entity_poly.pdbx_seq_one_letter_code
_entity_poly.pdbx_strand_id
1 'polypeptide(L)'
;MATTQQSGFAPAASPLASTIVQTPDDAIVAGFTSIPSQGDNMPAYHARPKQSDGPLPVVIVVQEIFGVHEHIRDICRRLALEGYLAIAPELYFREGDPNDFADIPTLLSGLVAKVPDSQVLADLDHVASWASRNGGDVHRLMITGFCWVDVSPGCMPRIIHS
;
A
#
# COMPACT_ATOMS: atom_id res chain seq x y z
N MET A 1 -7.19 21.00 -27.30
CA MET A 1 -6.26 19.88 -27.48
C MET A 1 -5.98 19.33 -26.10
N ALA A 2 -6.62 18.22 -25.72
CA ALA A 2 -6.41 17.58 -24.42
C ALA A 2 -5.40 16.45 -24.60
N THR A 3 -4.26 16.58 -23.94
CA THR A 3 -3.15 15.63 -23.97
C THR A 3 -3.53 14.41 -23.13
N THR A 4 -3.77 13.27 -23.75
CA THR A 4 -3.97 11.98 -23.07
C THR A 4 -2.63 11.54 -22.48
N GLN A 5 -2.45 11.72 -21.17
CA GLN A 5 -1.30 11.16 -20.44
C GLN A 5 -1.44 9.64 -20.37
N GLN A 6 -0.45 8.94 -20.93
CA GLN A 6 -0.37 7.48 -20.94
C GLN A 6 -0.29 6.95 -19.51
N SER A 7 -1.14 5.96 -19.23
CA SER A 7 -1.34 5.40 -17.91
C SER A 7 -0.16 4.53 -17.49
N GLY A 8 0.41 4.83 -16.32
CA GLY A 8 1.52 4.10 -15.69
C GLY A 8 1.12 2.74 -15.13
N PHE A 9 0.61 1.85 -15.99
CA PHE A 9 0.33 0.45 -15.67
C PHE A 9 1.48 -0.45 -16.10
N ALA A 10 1.76 -1.48 -15.30
CA ALA A 10 2.62 -2.58 -15.71
C ALA A 10 1.96 -3.33 -16.89
N PRO A 11 2.72 -3.71 -17.94
CA PRO A 11 2.18 -4.37 -19.14
C PRO A 11 1.39 -5.67 -18.85
N ALA A 12 1.70 -6.33 -17.73
CA ALA A 12 1.12 -7.60 -17.33
C ALA A 12 -0.33 -7.51 -16.80
N ALA A 13 -0.83 -6.32 -16.46
CA ALA A 13 -2.16 -6.14 -15.87
C ALA A 13 -3.31 -6.20 -16.91
N SER A 14 -3.14 -6.95 -18.00
CA SER A 14 -4.13 -7.07 -19.06
C SER A 14 -5.11 -8.23 -18.81
N PRO A 15 -6.44 -8.04 -18.94
CA PRO A 15 -7.11 -6.78 -19.28
C PRO A 15 -7.29 -5.85 -18.07
N LEU A 16 -7.10 -4.55 -18.30
CA LEU A 16 -7.43 -3.52 -17.32
C LEU A 16 -8.96 -3.45 -17.14
N ALA A 17 -9.45 -3.70 -15.94
CA ALA A 17 -10.87 -3.59 -15.61
C ALA A 17 -11.34 -2.13 -15.79
N SER A 18 -12.47 -1.94 -16.47
CA SER A 18 -13.04 -0.67 -16.91
C SER A 18 -13.75 0.15 -15.81
N THR A 19 -13.43 -0.09 -14.53
CA THR A 19 -14.02 0.63 -13.38
C THR A 19 -13.00 1.58 -12.75
N ILE A 20 -12.39 2.44 -13.57
CA ILE A 20 -11.53 3.52 -13.06
C ILE A 20 -12.45 4.68 -12.67
N VAL A 21 -12.77 4.80 -11.39
CA VAL A 21 -13.44 5.97 -10.83
C VAL A 21 -12.36 6.97 -10.44
N GLN A 22 -12.22 8.06 -11.20
CA GLN A 22 -11.38 9.20 -10.81
C GLN A 22 -12.03 9.87 -9.58
N THR A 23 -11.42 9.66 -8.41
CA THR A 23 -11.85 10.26 -7.15
C THR A 23 -11.49 11.76 -7.16
N PRO A 24 -12.42 12.68 -6.81
CA PRO A 24 -12.11 14.11 -6.74
C PRO A 24 -11.04 14.42 -5.67
N ASP A 25 -9.93 15.04 -6.07
CA ASP A 25 -8.78 15.41 -5.21
C ASP A 25 -9.08 16.52 -4.17
N ASP A 26 -10.31 17.05 -4.17
CA ASP A 26 -10.68 18.20 -3.34
C ASP A 26 -10.89 17.82 -1.87
N ALA A 27 -11.23 16.55 -1.56
CA ALA A 27 -11.55 16.09 -0.20
C ALA A 27 -10.38 15.43 0.55
N ILE A 28 -9.34 14.99 -0.16
CA ILE A 28 -8.25 14.16 0.40
C ILE A 28 -6.86 14.78 0.15
N VAL A 29 -5.91 14.46 1.03
CA VAL A 29 -4.47 14.65 0.82
C VAL A 29 -3.88 13.27 0.55
N ALA A 30 -3.24 13.11 -0.59
CA ALA A 30 -2.54 11.87 -0.91
C ALA A 30 -1.16 12.15 -1.51
N GLY A 31 -0.24 11.22 -1.34
CA GLY A 31 1.10 11.33 -1.91
C GLY A 31 2.07 10.27 -1.41
N PHE A 32 3.27 10.30 -1.96
CA PHE A 32 4.36 9.47 -1.49
C PHE A 32 5.02 10.07 -0.27
N THR A 33 5.41 9.21 0.65
CA THR A 33 6.19 9.50 1.84
C THR A 33 7.28 8.44 1.99
N SER A 34 8.16 8.66 2.95
CA SER A 34 9.17 7.69 3.33
C SER A 34 9.04 7.36 4.82
N ILE A 35 9.03 6.07 5.13
CA ILE A 35 8.86 5.51 6.46
C ILE A 35 10.20 4.90 6.89
N PRO A 36 10.83 5.40 7.96
CA PRO A 36 12.02 4.79 8.51
C PRO A 36 11.69 3.37 8.99
N SER A 37 12.37 2.37 8.42
CA SER A 37 12.25 0.97 8.82
C SER A 37 13.61 0.30 8.86
N GLN A 38 13.97 -0.27 10.01
CA GLN A 38 15.17 -1.09 10.20
C GLN A 38 16.48 -0.45 9.68
N GLY A 39 16.61 0.88 9.76
CA GLY A 39 17.79 1.63 9.30
C GLY A 39 17.72 2.18 7.87
N ASP A 40 16.68 1.82 7.11
CA ASP A 40 16.42 2.31 5.76
C ASP A 40 15.14 3.12 5.68
N ASN A 41 14.92 3.75 4.52
CA ASN A 41 13.81 4.64 4.24
C ASN A 41 12.84 3.97 3.25
N MET A 42 11.85 3.26 3.78
CA MET A 42 10.85 2.53 2.99
C MET A 42 9.90 3.51 2.29
N PRO A 43 9.80 3.48 0.94
CA PRO A 43 8.78 4.26 0.24
C PRO A 43 7.38 3.80 0.65
N ALA A 44 6.45 4.73 0.82
CA ALA A 44 5.05 4.40 1.05
C ALA A 44 4.15 5.42 0.37
N TYR A 45 3.01 4.97 -0.12
CA TYR A 45 1.92 5.86 -0.52
C TYR A 45 0.97 6.04 0.66
N HIS A 46 0.50 7.26 0.89
CA HIS A 46 -0.52 7.52 1.91
C HIS A 46 -1.63 8.39 1.35
N ALA A 47 -2.83 8.21 1.90
CA ALA A 47 -3.98 9.04 1.62
C ALA A 47 -4.79 9.26 2.91
N ARG A 48 -5.28 10.48 3.12
CA ARG A 48 -6.11 10.86 4.26
C ARG A 48 -7.10 11.97 3.91
N PRO A 49 -8.21 12.14 4.65
CA PRO A 49 -9.04 13.33 4.58
C PRO A 49 -8.23 14.63 4.78
N LYS A 50 -8.56 15.69 4.03
CA LYS A 50 -7.99 17.04 4.25
C LYS A 50 -8.36 17.60 5.63
N GLN A 51 -9.58 17.33 6.07
CA GLN A 51 -10.12 17.81 7.34
C GLN A 51 -10.37 16.61 8.25
N SER A 52 -9.90 16.70 9.47
CA SER A 52 -10.09 15.69 10.51
C SER A 52 -10.10 16.37 11.87
N ASP A 53 -11.12 16.11 12.68
CA ASP A 53 -11.25 16.70 14.03
C ASP A 53 -10.43 15.95 15.11
N GLY A 54 -9.61 14.97 14.70
CA GLY A 54 -8.76 14.18 15.59
C GLY A 54 -7.98 13.07 14.86
N PRO A 55 -7.29 12.20 15.61
CA PRO A 55 -6.58 11.04 15.06
C PRO A 55 -7.51 10.13 14.24
N LEU A 56 -7.08 9.77 13.04
CA LEU A 56 -7.84 8.98 12.09
C LEU A 56 -7.63 7.48 12.30
N PRO A 57 -8.66 6.63 12.13
CA PRO A 57 -8.44 5.19 12.06
C PRO A 57 -7.47 4.86 10.92
N VAL A 58 -6.53 3.95 11.18
CA VAL A 58 -5.43 3.63 10.26
C VAL A 58 -5.74 2.34 9.51
N VAL A 59 -5.56 2.34 8.19
CA VAL A 59 -5.65 1.14 7.36
C VAL A 59 -4.34 0.96 6.62
N ILE A 60 -3.60 -0.10 6.93
CA ILE A 60 -2.44 -0.50 6.14
C ILE A 60 -2.91 -1.38 4.98
N VAL A 61 -2.62 -0.95 3.76
CA VAL A 61 -2.95 -1.65 2.53
C VAL A 61 -1.70 -2.35 2.02
N VAL A 62 -1.63 -3.67 2.24
CA VAL A 62 -0.53 -4.50 1.77
C VAL A 62 -0.63 -4.68 0.26
N GLN A 63 0.46 -4.36 -0.42
CA GLN A 63 0.58 -4.47 -1.88
C GLN A 63 0.35 -5.89 -2.41
N GLU A 64 -0.05 -5.97 -3.66
CA GLU A 64 -0.02 -7.22 -4.43
C GLU A 64 1.43 -7.55 -4.86
N ILE A 65 1.62 -8.71 -5.50
CA ILE A 65 2.93 -9.12 -6.06
C ILE A 65 3.55 -8.09 -7.03
N PHE A 66 2.75 -7.16 -7.55
CA PHE A 66 3.18 -6.10 -8.48
C PHE A 66 3.62 -4.79 -7.81
N GLY A 67 3.68 -4.72 -6.47
CA GLY A 67 4.10 -3.51 -5.77
C GLY A 67 3.01 -2.44 -5.63
N VAL A 68 3.41 -1.22 -5.26
CA VAL A 68 2.47 -0.09 -5.06
C VAL A 68 2.14 0.60 -6.40
N HIS A 69 1.31 -0.08 -7.19
CA HIS A 69 0.78 0.42 -8.46
C HIS A 69 -0.50 1.25 -8.29
N GLU A 70 -0.99 1.83 -9.38
CA GLU A 70 -2.13 2.77 -9.36
C GLU A 70 -3.40 2.20 -8.73
N HIS A 71 -3.65 0.88 -8.85
CA HIS A 71 -4.79 0.25 -8.19
C HIS A 71 -4.72 0.34 -6.66
N ILE A 72 -3.54 0.07 -6.08
CA ILE A 72 -3.32 0.15 -4.63
C ILE A 72 -3.46 1.61 -4.16
N ARG A 73 -2.95 2.56 -4.95
CA ARG A 73 -3.11 4.00 -4.67
C ARG A 73 -4.58 4.41 -4.72
N ASP A 74 -5.34 3.88 -5.67
CA ASP A 74 -6.78 4.12 -5.78
C ASP A 74 -7.55 3.60 -4.58
N ILE A 75 -7.24 2.38 -4.11
CA ILE A 75 -7.80 1.83 -2.88
C ILE A 75 -7.49 2.74 -1.70
N CYS A 76 -6.26 3.22 -1.56
CA CYS A 76 -5.88 4.15 -0.50
C CYS A 76 -6.71 5.44 -0.56
N ARG A 77 -6.88 6.03 -1.76
CA ARG A 77 -7.71 7.25 -1.93
C ARG A 77 -9.17 7.00 -1.58
N ARG A 78 -9.73 5.85 -1.97
CA ARG A 78 -11.11 5.47 -1.62
C ARG A 78 -11.29 5.31 -0.11
N LEU A 79 -10.35 4.66 0.58
CA LEU A 79 -10.36 4.57 2.04
C LEU A 79 -10.22 5.96 2.69
N ALA A 80 -9.42 6.84 2.11
CA ALA A 80 -9.30 8.21 2.60
C ALA A 80 -10.60 9.00 2.49
N LEU A 81 -11.39 8.80 1.43
CA LEU A 81 -12.73 9.39 1.32
C LEU A 81 -13.70 8.90 2.41
N GLU A 82 -13.57 7.65 2.82
CA GLU A 82 -14.37 7.05 3.89
C GLU A 82 -13.91 7.47 5.31
N GLY A 83 -12.90 8.35 5.42
CA GLY A 83 -12.45 8.89 6.70
C GLY A 83 -11.28 8.15 7.35
N TYR A 84 -10.53 7.35 6.60
CA TYR A 84 -9.37 6.59 7.11
C TYR A 84 -8.03 7.23 6.72
N LEU A 85 -7.00 6.98 7.51
CA LEU A 85 -5.61 7.15 7.09
C LEU A 85 -5.15 5.85 6.43
N ALA A 86 -5.14 5.82 5.10
CA ALA A 86 -4.69 4.67 4.34
C ALA A 86 -3.20 4.77 4.00
N ILE A 87 -2.43 3.70 4.23
CA ILE A 87 -1.00 3.66 3.97
C ILE A 87 -0.65 2.37 3.23
N ALA A 88 -0.01 2.48 2.07
CA ALA A 88 0.53 1.36 1.30
C ALA A 88 2.07 1.43 1.29
N PRO A 89 2.75 0.63 2.13
CA PRO A 89 4.21 0.54 2.12
C PRO A 89 4.72 -0.28 0.93
N GLU A 90 5.84 0.13 0.34
CA GLU A 90 6.53 -0.65 -0.70
C GLU A 90 7.42 -1.70 -0.03
N LEU A 91 6.89 -2.92 0.18
CA LEU A 91 7.56 -3.98 0.94
C LEU A 91 8.74 -4.62 0.19
N TYR A 92 8.82 -4.46 -1.14
CA TYR A 92 9.87 -5.05 -1.98
C TYR A 92 11.07 -4.14 -2.18
N PHE A 93 11.05 -2.93 -1.61
CA PHE A 93 12.06 -1.89 -1.85
C PHE A 93 13.52 -2.31 -1.59
N ARG A 94 13.74 -3.33 -0.76
CA ARG A 94 15.08 -3.90 -0.45
C ARG A 94 15.53 -4.93 -1.48
N GLU A 95 14.60 -5.67 -2.07
CA GLU A 95 14.88 -6.81 -2.94
C GLU A 95 14.90 -6.42 -4.43
N GLY A 96 14.14 -5.39 -4.84
CA GLY A 96 14.10 -4.89 -6.22
C GLY A 96 12.76 -4.30 -6.63
N ASP A 97 12.66 -3.89 -7.90
CA ASP A 97 11.42 -3.36 -8.48
C ASP A 97 10.61 -4.51 -9.13
N PRO A 98 9.36 -4.78 -8.70
CA PRO A 98 8.52 -5.77 -9.36
C PRO A 98 8.26 -5.48 -10.85
N ASN A 99 8.43 -4.23 -11.31
CA ASN A 99 8.30 -3.85 -12.71
C ASN A 99 9.43 -4.38 -13.61
N ASP A 100 10.54 -4.88 -13.03
CA ASP A 100 11.65 -5.47 -13.78
C ASP A 100 11.35 -6.91 -14.24
N PHE A 101 10.24 -7.51 -13.79
CA PHE A 101 9.88 -8.90 -14.08
C PHE A 101 8.76 -8.98 -15.13
N ALA A 102 9.02 -9.73 -16.20
CA ALA A 102 8.10 -9.84 -17.34
C ALA A 102 6.97 -10.88 -17.14
N ASP A 103 7.13 -11.83 -16.21
CA ASP A 103 6.19 -12.90 -15.95
C ASP A 103 6.05 -13.22 -14.45
N ILE A 104 4.85 -13.69 -14.07
CA ILE A 104 4.47 -13.97 -12.67
C ILE A 104 5.40 -15.02 -12.02
N PRO A 105 5.76 -16.15 -12.67
CA PRO A 105 6.68 -17.12 -12.07
C PRO A 105 8.06 -16.55 -11.71
N THR A 106 8.64 -15.73 -12.59
CA THR A 106 9.95 -15.12 -12.36
C THR A 106 9.88 -14.04 -11.29
N LEU A 107 8.80 -13.26 -11.25
CA LEU A 107 8.53 -12.31 -10.16
C LEU A 107 8.41 -13.02 -8.79
N LEU A 108 7.65 -14.11 -8.74
CA LEU A 108 7.44 -14.88 -7.51
C LEU A 108 8.75 -15.46 -6.97
N SER A 109 9.52 -16.14 -7.82
CA SER A 109 10.77 -16.79 -7.41
C SER A 109 11.94 -15.82 -7.25
N GLY A 110 11.96 -14.73 -8.04
CA GLY A 110 13.07 -13.79 -8.13
C GLY A 110 13.00 -12.63 -7.14
N LEU A 111 11.81 -12.29 -6.66
CA LEU A 111 11.59 -11.16 -5.74
C LEU A 111 10.76 -11.58 -4.53
N VAL A 112 9.54 -12.06 -4.75
CA VAL A 112 8.56 -12.29 -3.68
C VAL A 112 9.04 -13.34 -2.66
N ALA A 113 9.59 -14.46 -3.13
CA ALA A 113 10.08 -15.54 -2.28
C ALA A 113 11.34 -15.16 -1.47
N LYS A 114 12.00 -14.04 -1.80
CA LYS A 114 13.18 -13.57 -1.07
C LYS A 114 12.83 -12.71 0.12
N VAL A 115 11.61 -12.16 0.17
CA VAL A 115 11.16 -11.28 1.25
C VAL A 115 10.74 -12.14 2.43
N PRO A 116 11.47 -12.11 3.57
CA PRO A 116 11.11 -12.93 4.72
C PRO A 116 9.92 -12.32 5.47
N ASP A 117 9.00 -13.17 5.95
CA ASP A 117 7.82 -12.74 6.70
C ASP A 117 8.17 -11.86 7.91
N SER A 118 9.29 -12.15 8.59
CA SER A 118 9.77 -11.36 9.73
C SER A 118 10.13 -9.92 9.36
N GLN A 119 10.67 -9.70 8.17
CA GLN A 119 10.94 -8.36 7.65
C GLN A 119 9.63 -7.63 7.40
N VAL A 120 8.65 -8.30 6.76
CA VAL A 120 7.34 -7.69 6.50
C VAL A 120 6.64 -7.29 7.79
N LEU A 121 6.60 -8.18 8.78
CA LEU A 121 5.99 -7.87 10.08
C LEU A 121 6.70 -6.69 10.76
N ALA A 122 8.03 -6.66 10.75
CA ALA A 122 8.79 -5.54 11.31
C ALA A 122 8.50 -4.23 10.54
N ASP A 123 8.44 -4.28 9.21
CA ASP A 123 8.12 -3.12 8.38
C ASP A 123 6.71 -2.59 8.68
N LEU A 124 5.72 -3.48 8.87
CA LEU A 124 4.35 -3.12 9.27
C LEU A 124 4.31 -2.43 10.64
N ASP A 125 5.10 -2.89 11.62
CA ASP A 125 5.22 -2.23 12.93
C ASP A 125 5.78 -0.81 12.81
N HIS A 126 6.74 -0.60 11.90
CA HIS A 126 7.28 0.72 11.59
C HIS A 126 6.25 1.61 10.89
N VAL A 127 5.41 1.06 10.01
CA VAL A 127 4.28 1.78 9.41
C VAL A 127 3.28 2.22 10.47
N ALA A 128 2.88 1.33 11.38
CA ALA A 128 1.97 1.68 12.48
C ALA A 128 2.58 2.77 13.38
N SER A 129 3.88 2.65 13.69
CA SER A 129 4.63 3.66 14.45
C SER A 129 4.73 5.00 13.72
N TRP A 130 4.84 5.00 12.40
CA TRP A 130 4.81 6.23 11.61
C TRP A 130 3.40 6.82 11.60
N ALA A 131 2.36 6.01 11.45
CA ALA A 131 0.97 6.45 11.43
C ALA A 131 0.58 7.18 12.72
N SER A 132 0.98 6.67 13.90
CA SER A 132 0.70 7.33 15.18
C SER A 132 1.27 8.75 15.28
N ARG A 133 2.39 9.02 14.61
CA ARG A 133 3.03 10.34 14.58
C ARG A 133 2.50 11.25 13.47
N ASN A 134 1.70 10.72 12.55
CA ASN A 134 1.22 11.43 11.36
C ASN A 134 -0.32 11.50 11.30
N GLY A 135 -0.96 11.59 12.47
CA GLY A 135 -2.40 11.80 12.58
C GLY A 135 -3.24 10.51 12.53
N GLY A 136 -2.62 9.34 12.69
CA GLY A 136 -3.30 8.07 12.85
C GLY A 136 -3.52 7.68 14.31
N ASP A 137 -4.63 7.00 14.57
CA ASP A 137 -4.93 6.30 15.82
C ASP A 137 -4.57 4.82 15.69
N VAL A 138 -3.48 4.41 16.34
CA VAL A 138 -3.00 3.02 16.31
C VAL A 138 -3.84 2.06 17.14
N HIS A 139 -4.73 2.54 18.00
CA HIS A 139 -5.74 1.69 18.65
C HIS A 139 -6.86 1.31 17.69
N ARG A 140 -6.95 2.01 16.55
CA ARG A 140 -7.92 1.77 15.47
C ARG A 140 -7.17 1.38 14.19
N LEU A 141 -6.21 0.46 14.33
CA LEU A 141 -5.39 -0.04 13.24
C LEU A 141 -6.04 -1.28 12.58
N MET A 142 -6.13 -1.24 11.26
CA MET A 142 -6.58 -2.36 10.43
C MET A 142 -5.53 -2.64 9.35
N ILE A 143 -5.47 -3.89 8.89
CA ILE A 143 -4.61 -4.32 7.80
C ILE A 143 -5.49 -5.04 6.76
N THR A 144 -5.33 -4.69 5.49
CA THR A 144 -5.97 -5.35 4.36
C THR A 144 -4.95 -5.57 3.24
N GLY A 145 -5.13 -6.59 2.41
CA GLY A 145 -4.21 -6.92 1.33
C GLY A 145 -4.84 -7.83 0.29
N PHE A 146 -4.26 -7.85 -0.91
CA PHE A 146 -4.76 -8.65 -2.02
C PHE A 146 -3.71 -9.68 -2.45
N CYS A 147 -4.14 -10.95 -2.52
CA CYS A 147 -3.42 -12.12 -3.05
C CYS A 147 -2.14 -12.58 -2.31
N TRP A 148 -1.14 -11.71 -2.05
CA TRP A 148 0.13 -12.12 -1.42
C TRP A 148 -0.01 -12.51 0.06
N VAL A 149 -0.89 -11.84 0.80
CA VAL A 149 -1.16 -12.17 2.22
C VAL A 149 -1.83 -13.54 2.37
N ASP A 150 -2.56 -14.01 1.35
CA ASP A 150 -3.30 -15.27 1.38
C ASP A 150 -2.43 -16.51 1.06
N VAL A 151 -1.21 -16.31 0.52
CA VAL A 151 -0.29 -17.41 0.18
C VAL A 151 0.78 -17.68 1.26
N SER A 152 0.90 -16.83 2.28
CA SER A 152 1.77 -17.14 3.43
C SER A 152 0.99 -18.00 4.44
N PRO A 153 1.39 -19.26 4.70
CA PRO A 153 0.60 -20.23 5.49
C PRO A 153 0.50 -19.94 7.00
N GLY A 154 0.71 -18.68 7.42
CA GLY A 154 0.51 -18.20 8.78
C GLY A 154 -0.16 -16.83 8.89
N CYS A 155 -0.47 -16.17 7.77
CA CYS A 155 -0.96 -14.80 7.76
C CYS A 155 -2.49 -14.75 7.60
N MET A 156 -3.24 -15.40 8.50
CA MET A 156 -4.65 -15.06 8.65
C MET A 156 -4.77 -13.57 9.00
N PRO A 157 -5.80 -12.85 8.50
CA PRO A 157 -6.07 -11.47 8.89
C PRO A 157 -6.45 -11.44 10.36
N ARG A 158 -5.42 -11.33 11.21
CA ARG A 158 -5.59 -11.11 12.63
C ARG A 158 -5.98 -9.65 12.75
N ILE A 159 -7.28 -9.39 12.76
CA ILE A 159 -7.82 -8.10 13.20
C ILE A 159 -7.33 -7.94 14.64
N ILE A 160 -6.27 -7.16 14.82
CA ILE A 160 -5.71 -6.84 16.14
C ILE A 160 -6.69 -5.85 16.76
N HIS A 161 -7.74 -6.36 17.42
CA HIS A 161 -8.47 -5.56 18.40
C HIS A 161 -7.53 -5.38 19.60
N SER A 162 -7.08 -4.14 19.83
CA SER A 162 -6.64 -3.72 21.17
C SER A 162 -7.85 -3.25 21.95
#